data_AF-A0A650CHV9-F1
#
_entry.id   AF-A0A650CHV9-F1
#
_cell.length_a   1.000
_cell.length_b   1.000
_cell.length_c   1.000
_cell.angle_alpha   90.00
_cell.angle_beta   90.00
_cell.angle_gamma   90.00
#
_symmetry.space_group_name_H-M   'P 1'
#
loop_
_entity.id
_entity.type
_entity.pdbx_description
1 polymer ?
#
loop_
_entity_poly.entity_id
_entity_poly.type
_entity_poly.pdbx_seq_one_letter_code
_entity_poly.pdbx_strand_id
1 'polypeptide(L)'
;MLGKLIYDYLQKYSFPYPIDKKICSGWAKDLPSKGETILYTSCMYQTASLSEVYSKFIPYAEKLSPLSFLGRFIKPSKDEIERAYRILNKIAQLLKRNGINFAYLYEEEPYSGAILLELGYLDEFGQYAKSVYNFFKNKGIKRIITVDPHTHNALSRYNEFVEHFDLEIVSYLELVKDVKGVNREETFVIHDSCLYSRFLNLRDVYRDLINKSGIKIVEDELITGVDTSFCCGSPIKPINPDLSDKIAKARVEQLSKLSKNIIVVCPMCYANLSKYGNVKDWIEVVE
;
A
#
# COMPACT_ATOMS: atom_id res chain seq x y z
N MET A 1 2.93 9.62 22.77
CA MET A 1 3.82 8.51 23.19
C MET A 1 4.04 7.53 22.03
N LEU A 2 2.98 6.95 21.46
CA LEU A 2 3.08 6.07 20.30
C LEU A 2 3.61 6.77 19.03
N GLY A 3 3.15 8.00 18.73
CA GLY A 3 3.67 8.80 17.60
C GLY A 3 5.19 8.98 17.64
N LYS A 4 5.71 9.52 18.74
CA LYS A 4 7.15 9.61 19.02
C LYS A 4 7.91 8.28 18.84
N LEU A 5 7.39 7.16 19.36
CA LEU A 5 8.05 5.87 19.20
C LEU A 5 8.15 5.45 17.72
N ILE A 6 7.05 5.58 16.98
CA ILE A 6 7.02 5.28 15.54
C ILE A 6 8.01 6.20 14.81
N TYR A 7 8.02 7.49 15.15
CA TYR A 7 8.96 8.46 14.59
C TYR A 7 10.42 8.08 14.87
N ASP A 8 10.76 7.70 16.10
CA ASP A 8 12.12 7.28 16.47
C ASP A 8 12.55 6.02 15.69
N TYR A 9 11.64 5.07 15.46
CA TYR A 9 11.90 3.92 14.59
C TYR A 9 12.07 4.31 13.13
N LEU A 10 11.26 5.25 12.62
CA LEU A 10 11.39 5.77 11.27
C LEU A 10 12.73 6.49 11.07
N GLN A 11 13.20 7.26 12.05
CA GLN A 11 14.52 7.90 11.99
C GLN A 11 15.66 6.86 12.05
N LYS A 12 15.53 5.82 12.88
CA LYS A 12 16.59 4.84 13.12
C LYS A 12 16.68 3.75 12.04
N TYR A 13 15.53 3.28 11.54
CA TYR A 13 15.43 2.11 10.66
C TYR A 13 14.87 2.45 9.27
N SER A 14 14.41 3.70 9.07
CA SER A 14 13.63 4.11 7.89
C SER A 14 12.38 3.26 7.70
N PHE A 15 11.83 2.71 8.79
CA PHE A 15 10.66 1.85 8.81
C PHE A 15 9.96 1.98 10.17
N PRO A 16 8.62 1.85 10.27
CA PRO A 16 7.89 2.02 11.53
C PRO A 16 8.18 0.96 12.59
N TYR A 17 8.98 -0.06 12.26
CA TYR A 17 9.48 -1.08 13.17
C TYR A 17 10.69 -1.79 12.54
N PRO A 18 11.54 -2.48 13.32
CA PRO A 18 12.71 -3.16 12.78
C PRO A 18 12.33 -4.33 11.86
N ILE A 19 12.86 -4.35 10.64
CA ILE A 19 12.66 -5.42 9.64
C ILE A 19 13.96 -5.75 8.91
N ASP A 20 14.03 -6.94 8.30
CA ASP A 20 15.03 -7.21 7.27
C ASP A 20 14.62 -6.54 5.94
N LYS A 21 15.31 -5.44 5.58
CA LYS A 21 15.02 -4.68 4.35
C LYS A 21 15.18 -5.49 3.06
N LYS A 22 15.88 -6.64 3.08
CA LYS A 22 15.96 -7.55 1.92
C LYS A 22 14.59 -8.10 1.51
N ILE A 23 13.64 -8.17 2.46
CA ILE A 23 12.25 -8.52 2.18
C ILE A 23 11.60 -7.46 1.29
N CYS A 24 12.00 -6.19 1.40
CA CYS A 24 11.42 -5.11 0.61
C CYS A 24 11.99 -5.06 -0.81
N SER A 25 13.23 -5.47 -1.00
CA SER A 25 13.96 -5.31 -2.26
C SER A 25 14.06 -6.58 -3.10
N GLY A 26 13.83 -7.77 -2.53
CA GLY A 26 14.12 -9.05 -3.18
C GLY A 26 13.36 -9.34 -4.49
N TRP A 27 12.32 -8.55 -4.80
CA TRP A 27 11.59 -8.63 -6.07
C TRP A 27 12.28 -7.89 -7.23
N ALA A 28 13.12 -6.89 -6.95
CA ALA A 28 13.57 -5.89 -7.91
C ALA A 28 14.90 -6.23 -8.61
N LYS A 29 15.16 -7.51 -8.94
CA LYS A 29 16.51 -8.00 -9.31
C LYS A 29 17.17 -7.29 -10.51
N ASP A 30 16.39 -6.68 -11.41
CA ASP A 30 16.88 -6.09 -12.67
C ASP A 30 16.37 -4.65 -12.90
N LEU A 31 16.26 -3.86 -11.84
CA LEU A 31 15.87 -2.45 -11.92
C LEU A 31 17.10 -1.54 -11.77
N PRO A 32 17.21 -0.43 -12.52
CA PRO A 32 18.26 0.55 -12.27
C PRO A 32 18.19 1.06 -10.82
N SER A 33 19.33 1.20 -10.15
CA SER A 33 19.38 1.71 -8.77
C SER A 33 19.41 3.24 -8.68
N LYS A 34 19.53 3.93 -9.81
CA LYS A 34 19.60 5.40 -9.90
C LYS A 34 18.77 5.90 -11.08
N GLY A 35 18.05 6.99 -10.86
CA GLY A 35 17.25 7.68 -11.87
C GLY A 35 16.44 8.81 -11.25
N GLU A 36 16.04 9.78 -12.06
CA GLU A 36 15.20 10.91 -11.61
C GLU A 36 13.74 10.48 -11.37
N THR A 37 13.30 9.38 -12.00
CA THR A 37 12.01 8.74 -11.75
C THR A 37 12.22 7.42 -11.01
N ILE A 38 11.50 7.22 -9.90
CA ILE A 38 11.55 5.97 -9.13
C ILE A 38 10.18 5.31 -9.04
N LEU A 39 10.17 3.98 -9.01
CA LEU A 39 9.03 3.21 -8.51
C LEU A 39 9.20 3.06 -7.00
N TYR A 40 8.20 3.45 -6.22
CA TYR A 40 8.30 3.57 -4.77
C TYR A 40 7.20 2.78 -4.08
N THR A 41 7.59 1.88 -3.18
CA THR A 41 6.68 0.85 -2.64
C THR A 41 6.39 0.99 -1.15
N SER A 42 7.28 1.68 -0.41
CA SER A 42 7.31 1.69 1.06
C SER A 42 7.26 0.30 1.69
N CYS A 43 7.59 -0.76 0.94
CA CYS A 43 7.45 -2.15 1.36
C CYS A 43 6.01 -2.56 1.76
N MET A 44 4.97 -1.86 1.26
CA MET A 44 3.57 -2.07 1.69
C MET A 44 3.05 -3.45 1.32
N TYR A 45 3.26 -3.89 0.08
CA TYR A 45 2.81 -5.20 -0.39
C TYR A 45 3.43 -6.36 0.43
N GLN A 46 4.69 -6.22 0.81
CA GLN A 46 5.44 -7.25 1.51
C GLN A 46 5.10 -7.27 3.01
N THR A 47 4.71 -6.15 3.61
CA THR A 47 4.53 -6.02 5.07
C THR A 47 3.09 -5.83 5.53
N ALA A 48 2.12 -5.74 4.61
CA ALA A 48 0.71 -5.50 4.95
C ALA A 48 0.16 -6.47 6.01
N SER A 49 0.52 -7.75 5.95
CA SER A 49 0.07 -8.75 6.93
C SER A 49 0.74 -8.62 8.31
N LEU A 50 1.89 -7.96 8.39
CA LEU A 50 2.60 -7.74 9.65
C LEU A 50 1.93 -6.67 10.52
N SER A 51 1.08 -5.82 9.95
CA SER A 51 0.32 -4.83 10.71
C SER A 51 -0.40 -5.45 11.92
N GLU A 52 -0.94 -6.66 11.78
CA GLU A 52 -1.56 -7.39 12.89
C GLU A 52 -0.52 -7.80 13.95
N VAL A 53 0.63 -8.33 13.53
CA VAL A 53 1.66 -8.77 14.46
C VAL A 53 2.16 -7.57 15.28
N TYR A 54 2.50 -6.46 14.61
CA TYR A 54 2.98 -5.26 15.28
C TYR A 54 1.91 -4.59 16.14
N SER A 55 0.61 -4.66 15.77
CA SER A 55 -0.47 -4.15 16.62
C SER A 55 -0.48 -4.78 18.03
N LYS A 56 -0.16 -6.07 18.15
CA LYS A 56 -0.10 -6.78 19.43
C LYS A 56 1.11 -6.37 20.27
N PHE A 57 2.17 -5.86 19.63
CA PHE A 57 3.38 -5.39 20.30
C PHE A 57 3.31 -3.93 20.72
N ILE A 58 2.47 -3.09 20.08
CA ILE A 58 2.31 -1.66 20.40
C ILE A 58 2.13 -1.41 21.91
N PRO A 59 1.26 -2.14 22.64
CA PRO A 59 1.07 -1.93 24.09
C PRO A 59 2.32 -2.18 24.94
N TYR A 60 3.29 -2.96 24.42
CA TYR A 60 4.52 -3.35 25.12
C TYR A 60 5.76 -2.68 24.54
N ALA A 61 5.61 -1.84 23.52
CA ALA A 61 6.73 -1.42 22.67
C ALA A 61 7.75 -0.55 23.43
N GLU A 62 7.32 0.23 24.43
CA GLU A 62 8.26 0.94 25.31
C GLU A 62 9.11 0.01 26.17
N LYS A 63 8.48 -0.99 26.81
CA LYS A 63 9.19 -1.97 27.64
C LYS A 63 10.18 -2.80 26.83
N LEU A 64 9.85 -3.06 25.56
CA LEU A 64 10.65 -3.87 24.65
C LEU A 64 11.61 -3.02 23.79
N SER A 65 11.63 -1.70 23.93
CA SER A 65 12.47 -0.80 23.13
C SER A 65 13.96 -1.19 23.11
N PRO A 66 14.60 -1.61 24.23
CA PRO A 66 16.00 -2.09 24.20
C PRO A 66 16.22 -3.33 23.33
N LEU A 67 15.17 -4.16 23.17
CA LEU A 67 15.18 -5.40 22.40
C LEU A 67 14.54 -5.25 21.01
N SER A 68 14.17 -4.02 20.62
CA SER A 68 13.48 -3.74 19.35
C SER A 68 14.18 -4.34 18.13
N PHE A 69 15.52 -4.40 18.13
CA PHE A 69 16.30 -5.00 17.05
C PHE A 69 15.96 -6.47 16.75
N LEU A 70 15.41 -7.22 17.72
CA LEU A 70 14.93 -8.59 17.51
C LEU A 70 13.69 -8.65 16.61
N GLY A 71 12.97 -7.53 16.45
CA GLY A 71 11.85 -7.40 15.52
C GLY A 71 12.20 -7.76 14.07
N ARG A 72 13.49 -7.67 13.67
CA ARG A 72 13.95 -8.07 12.34
C ARG A 72 13.73 -9.55 12.00
N PHE A 73 13.52 -10.39 13.03
CA PHE A 73 13.23 -11.81 12.86
C PHE A 73 11.74 -12.08 12.64
N ILE A 74 10.87 -11.11 12.92
CA ILE A 74 9.45 -11.14 12.58
C ILE A 74 9.34 -10.82 11.10
N LYS A 75 8.89 -11.81 10.32
CA LYS A 75 8.72 -11.69 8.87
C LYS A 75 7.40 -12.32 8.43
N PRO A 76 6.83 -11.87 7.30
CA PRO A 76 5.67 -12.52 6.71
C PRO A 76 6.03 -13.95 6.31
N SER A 77 5.01 -14.77 6.09
CA SER A 77 5.23 -16.11 5.55
C SER A 77 5.90 -16.05 4.18
N LYS A 78 6.57 -17.13 3.79
CA LYS A 78 7.24 -17.21 2.49
C LYS A 78 6.25 -16.99 1.33
N ASP A 79 5.05 -17.55 1.44
CA ASP A 79 4.00 -17.45 0.42
C ASP A 79 3.49 -16.01 0.26
N GLU A 80 3.36 -15.26 1.37
CA GLU A 80 2.98 -13.84 1.33
C GLU A 80 4.05 -12.99 0.64
N ILE A 81 5.33 -13.22 0.95
CA ILE A 81 6.46 -12.53 0.31
C ILE A 81 6.49 -12.84 -1.19
N GLU A 82 6.39 -14.12 -1.57
CA GLU A 82 6.40 -14.52 -2.97
C GLU A 82 5.20 -13.96 -3.74
N ARG A 83 4.01 -13.90 -3.12
CA ARG A 83 2.84 -13.25 -3.71
C ARG A 83 3.08 -11.75 -3.92
N ALA A 84 3.58 -11.04 -2.92
CA ALA A 84 3.93 -9.63 -3.04
C ALA A 84 4.94 -9.39 -4.16
N TYR A 85 5.96 -10.24 -4.28
CA TYR A 85 6.96 -10.16 -5.34
C TYR A 85 6.35 -10.35 -6.72
N ARG A 86 5.42 -11.30 -6.89
CA ARG A 86 4.71 -11.49 -8.17
C ARG A 86 3.92 -10.24 -8.57
N ILE A 87 3.21 -9.62 -7.62
CA ILE A 87 2.44 -8.40 -7.86
C ILE A 87 3.35 -7.24 -8.26
N LEU A 88 4.41 -6.96 -7.49
CA LEU A 88 5.33 -5.86 -7.76
C LEU A 88 6.08 -6.04 -9.09
N ASN A 89 6.52 -7.27 -9.40
CA ASN A 89 7.13 -7.57 -10.69
C ASN A 89 6.16 -7.31 -11.85
N LYS A 90 4.90 -7.67 -11.68
CA LYS A 90 3.87 -7.47 -12.72
C LYS A 90 3.53 -5.99 -12.91
N ILE A 91 3.44 -5.21 -11.83
CA ILE A 91 3.32 -3.74 -11.90
C ILE A 91 4.51 -3.16 -12.66
N ALA A 92 5.74 -3.55 -12.32
CA ALA A 92 6.94 -3.09 -13.00
C ALA A 92 6.96 -3.49 -14.49
N GLN A 93 6.50 -4.69 -14.84
CA GLN A 93 6.36 -5.13 -16.22
C GLN A 93 5.32 -4.32 -16.99
N LEU A 94 4.15 -4.05 -16.39
CA LEU A 94 3.10 -3.21 -16.99
C LEU A 94 3.61 -1.79 -17.28
N LEU A 95 4.32 -1.18 -16.32
CA LEU A 95 4.94 0.13 -16.51
C LEU A 95 5.97 0.11 -17.65
N LYS A 96 6.86 -0.88 -17.68
CA LYS A 96 7.86 -1.05 -18.76
C LYS A 96 7.21 -1.24 -20.13
N ARG A 97 6.15 -2.05 -20.23
CA ARG A 97 5.36 -2.25 -21.47
C ARG A 97 4.71 -0.97 -21.97
N ASN A 98 4.33 -0.07 -21.06
CA ASN A 98 3.79 1.25 -21.36
C ASN A 98 4.87 2.32 -21.61
N GLY A 99 6.14 1.91 -21.79
CA GLY A 99 7.25 2.81 -22.12
C GLY A 99 7.75 3.66 -20.95
N ILE A 100 7.38 3.30 -19.70
CA ILE A 100 7.76 4.06 -18.51
C ILE A 100 9.11 3.56 -17.99
N ASN A 101 10.10 4.46 -17.96
CA ASN A 101 11.42 4.21 -17.39
C ASN A 101 11.47 4.67 -15.93
N PHE A 102 12.00 3.83 -15.05
CA PHE A 102 12.12 4.12 -13.62
C PHE A 102 13.28 3.33 -12.99
N ALA A 103 13.79 3.88 -11.89
CA ALA A 103 14.73 3.22 -10.99
C ALA A 103 14.00 2.67 -9.74
N TYR A 104 14.71 1.89 -8.93
CA TYR A 104 14.25 1.43 -7.62
C TYR A 104 15.34 1.66 -6.57
N LEU A 105 14.95 2.08 -5.37
CA LEU A 105 15.87 2.46 -4.31
C LEU A 105 16.41 1.30 -3.48
N TYR A 106 15.92 0.08 -3.71
CA TYR A 106 16.36 -1.12 -2.97
C TYR A 106 16.27 -0.92 -1.44
N GLU A 107 17.25 -1.36 -0.66
CA GLU A 107 17.26 -1.22 0.80
C GLU A 107 17.43 0.22 1.28
N GLU A 108 17.77 1.16 0.40
CA GLU A 108 17.82 2.59 0.72
C GLU A 108 16.44 3.24 0.75
N GLU A 109 15.40 2.60 0.20
CA GLU A 109 14.03 3.14 0.20
C GLU A 109 13.55 3.40 1.65
N PRO A 110 13.28 4.66 2.03
CA PRO A 110 12.65 4.95 3.31
C PRO A 110 11.15 4.64 3.22
N TYR A 111 10.53 4.27 4.33
CA TYR A 111 9.08 4.22 4.46
C TYR A 111 8.45 5.62 4.27
N SER A 112 7.20 5.70 3.79
CA SER A 112 6.51 6.96 3.45
C SER A 112 6.00 7.78 4.65
N GLY A 113 6.05 7.22 5.85
CA GLY A 113 5.43 7.82 7.04
C GLY A 113 3.92 7.66 7.12
N ALA A 114 3.29 6.88 6.22
CA ALA A 114 1.84 6.69 6.15
C ALA A 114 1.18 6.37 7.51
N ILE A 115 1.78 5.49 8.33
CA ILE A 115 1.24 5.17 9.65
C ILE A 115 1.15 6.38 10.61
N LEU A 116 2.08 7.35 10.54
CA LEU A 116 2.00 8.56 11.37
C LEU A 116 0.80 9.42 10.95
N LEU A 117 0.65 9.60 9.64
CA LEU A 117 -0.45 10.34 9.04
C LEU A 117 -1.81 9.72 9.36
N GLU A 118 -1.93 8.41 9.19
CA GLU A 118 -3.18 7.66 9.41
C GLU A 118 -3.61 7.63 10.88
N LEU A 119 -2.65 7.68 11.81
CA LEU A 119 -2.92 7.76 13.24
C LEU A 119 -3.07 9.20 13.75
N GLY A 120 -2.93 10.20 12.87
CA GLY A 120 -3.11 11.62 13.22
C GLY A 120 -1.93 12.26 13.94
N TYR A 121 -0.74 11.64 13.93
CA TYR A 121 0.49 12.20 14.49
C TYR A 121 1.14 13.20 13.51
N LEU A 122 0.46 14.32 13.26
CA LEU A 122 0.81 15.27 12.20
C LEU A 122 2.15 16.00 12.45
N ASP A 123 2.50 16.28 13.70
CA ASP A 123 3.78 16.91 14.04
C ASP A 123 4.96 15.98 13.70
N GLU A 124 4.89 14.72 14.12
CA GLU A 124 5.89 13.70 13.78
C GLU A 124 5.92 13.40 12.27
N PHE A 125 4.74 13.33 11.63
CA PHE A 125 4.64 13.12 10.18
C PHE A 125 5.32 14.26 9.42
N GLY A 126 5.06 15.52 9.77
CA GLY A 126 5.66 16.68 9.11
C GLY A 126 7.17 16.74 9.27
N GLN A 127 7.70 16.39 10.45
CA GLN A 127 9.15 16.29 10.66
C GLN A 127 9.76 15.18 9.80
N TYR A 128 9.14 14.00 9.75
CA TYR A 128 9.64 12.88 8.96
C TYR A 128 9.54 13.15 7.45
N ALA A 129 8.45 13.78 7.00
CA ALA A 129 8.24 14.17 5.60
C ALA A 129 9.38 15.06 5.09
N LYS A 130 9.84 16.03 5.90
CA LYS A 130 11.03 16.86 5.59
C LYS A 130 12.29 16.02 5.43
N SER A 131 12.54 15.06 6.33
CA SER A 131 13.69 14.16 6.23
C SER A 131 13.67 13.31 4.95
N VAL A 132 12.52 12.72 4.62
CA VAL A 132 12.35 11.87 3.43
C VAL A 132 12.42 12.70 2.14
N TYR A 133 11.82 13.89 2.13
CA TYR A 133 11.94 14.82 1.01
C TYR A 133 13.39 15.20 0.72
N ASN A 134 14.15 15.59 1.76
CA ASN A 134 15.58 15.91 1.61
C ASN A 134 16.39 14.72 1.07
N PHE A 135 16.05 13.50 1.49
CA PHE A 135 16.64 12.29 0.92
C PHE A 135 16.36 12.17 -0.59
N PHE A 136 15.13 12.42 -1.04
CA PHE A 136 14.80 12.41 -2.47
C PHE A 136 15.56 13.50 -3.25
N LYS A 137 15.62 14.73 -2.71
CA LYS A 137 16.37 15.83 -3.33
C LYS A 137 17.86 15.52 -3.47
N ASN A 138 18.48 14.98 -2.42
CA ASN A 138 19.90 14.60 -2.43
C ASN A 138 20.22 13.48 -3.44
N LYS A 139 19.24 12.66 -3.80
CA LYS A 139 19.37 11.63 -4.84
C LYS A 139 18.99 12.10 -6.24
N GLY A 140 18.59 13.37 -6.41
CA GLY A 140 18.17 13.92 -7.70
C GLY A 140 16.84 13.36 -8.21
N ILE A 141 15.99 12.84 -7.31
CA ILE A 141 14.66 12.35 -7.67
C ILE A 141 13.75 13.54 -7.95
N LYS A 142 12.96 13.42 -9.01
CA LYS A 142 11.97 14.41 -9.47
C LYS A 142 10.56 13.82 -9.54
N ARG A 143 10.44 12.53 -9.85
CA ARG A 143 9.17 11.84 -10.03
C ARG A 143 9.12 10.54 -9.24
N ILE A 144 8.00 10.30 -8.57
CA ILE A 144 7.75 9.11 -7.76
C ILE A 144 6.47 8.43 -8.23
N ILE A 145 6.62 7.19 -8.72
CA ILE A 145 5.53 6.32 -9.11
C ILE A 145 5.19 5.44 -7.92
N THR A 146 4.00 5.59 -7.34
CA THR A 146 3.56 4.80 -6.18
C THR A 146 2.73 3.60 -6.61
N VAL A 147 2.76 2.52 -5.84
CA VAL A 147 2.03 1.26 -6.15
C VAL A 147 0.83 0.98 -5.25
N ASP A 148 0.63 1.77 -4.19
CA ASP A 148 -0.44 1.55 -3.23
C ASP A 148 -1.03 2.87 -2.69
N PRO A 149 -2.28 2.86 -2.20
CA PRO A 149 -2.96 4.09 -1.80
C PRO A 149 -2.38 4.76 -0.56
N HIS A 150 -1.83 4.00 0.38
CA HIS A 150 -1.34 4.53 1.66
C HIS A 150 -0.06 5.32 1.45
N THR A 151 0.85 4.75 0.68
CA THR A 151 2.07 5.42 0.22
C THR A 151 1.75 6.64 -0.63
N HIS A 152 0.82 6.52 -1.58
CA HIS A 152 0.43 7.65 -2.44
C HIS A 152 -0.15 8.80 -1.63
N ASN A 153 -1.06 8.52 -0.69
CA ASN A 153 -1.65 9.52 0.19
C ASN A 153 -0.60 10.21 1.05
N ALA A 154 0.32 9.45 1.66
CA ALA A 154 1.38 10.01 2.49
C ALA A 154 2.29 10.96 1.69
N LEU A 155 2.83 10.49 0.56
CA LEU A 155 3.73 11.32 -0.26
C LEU A 155 3.02 12.55 -0.84
N SER A 156 1.75 12.43 -1.23
CA SER A 156 0.98 13.55 -1.76
C SER A 156 0.76 14.66 -0.74
N ARG A 157 0.69 14.32 0.55
CA ARG A 157 0.51 15.27 1.66
C ARG A 157 1.82 15.89 2.16
N TYR A 158 2.98 15.50 1.62
CA TYR A 158 4.26 16.12 2.00
C TYR A 158 4.29 17.62 1.68
N ASN A 159 3.57 18.07 0.64
CA ASN A 159 3.45 19.48 0.27
C ASN A 159 2.80 20.35 1.36
N GLU A 160 2.03 19.77 2.28
CA GLU A 160 1.46 20.48 3.44
C GLU A 160 2.53 20.84 4.49
N PHE A 161 3.67 20.15 4.48
CA PHE A 161 4.71 20.25 5.51
C PHE A 161 6.08 20.70 4.97
N VAL A 162 6.30 20.60 3.66
CA VAL A 162 7.57 20.92 2.99
C VAL A 162 7.39 22.19 2.16
N GLU A 163 8.17 23.22 2.48
CA GLU A 163 8.24 24.44 1.68
C GLU A 163 8.87 24.16 0.30
N HIS A 164 8.33 24.78 -0.75
CA HIS A 164 8.79 24.62 -2.13
C HIS A 164 8.82 23.16 -2.61
N PHE A 165 7.82 22.36 -2.22
CA PHE A 165 7.68 20.98 -2.69
C PHE A 165 7.56 20.90 -4.22
N ASP A 166 8.49 20.19 -4.85
CA ASP A 166 8.64 20.14 -6.32
C ASP A 166 8.70 18.70 -6.91
N LEU A 167 8.28 17.70 -6.15
CA LEU A 167 8.23 16.31 -6.61
C LEU A 167 6.90 16.02 -7.30
N GLU A 168 6.96 15.36 -8.46
CA GLU A 168 5.78 14.78 -9.10
C GLU A 168 5.45 13.43 -8.44
N ILE A 169 4.28 13.33 -7.81
CA ILE A 169 3.77 12.08 -7.24
C ILE A 169 2.67 11.56 -8.16
N VAL A 170 2.81 10.34 -8.67
CA VAL A 170 1.85 9.73 -9.60
C VAL A 170 1.57 8.28 -9.20
N SER A 171 0.32 7.84 -9.32
CA SER A 171 0.00 6.43 -9.12
C SER A 171 0.32 5.64 -10.39
N TYR A 172 0.86 4.43 -10.24
CA TYR A 172 1.03 3.52 -11.38
C TYR A 172 -0.27 3.29 -12.16
N LEU A 173 -1.43 3.39 -11.49
CA LEU A 173 -2.76 3.28 -12.10
C LEU A 173 -2.99 4.31 -13.21
N GLU A 174 -2.37 5.48 -13.13
CA GLU A 174 -2.51 6.54 -14.13
C GLU A 174 -1.59 6.34 -15.34
N LEU A 175 -0.59 5.45 -15.21
CA LEU A 175 0.45 5.23 -16.21
C LEU A 175 0.26 3.95 -17.00
N VAL A 176 -0.44 2.97 -16.44
CA VAL A 176 -0.73 1.70 -17.12
C VAL A 176 -1.92 1.86 -18.06
N LYS A 177 -1.84 1.23 -19.23
CA LYS A 177 -2.91 1.15 -20.24
C LYS A 177 -2.97 -0.27 -20.81
N ASP A 178 -4.05 -0.55 -21.54
CA ASP A 178 -4.23 -1.77 -22.34
C ASP A 178 -4.06 -3.10 -21.58
N VAL A 179 -4.52 -3.13 -20.33
CA VAL A 179 -4.56 -4.33 -19.51
C VAL A 179 -5.60 -5.33 -20.03
N LYS A 180 -5.33 -6.63 -19.93
CA LYS A 180 -6.26 -7.71 -20.32
C LYS A 180 -6.56 -8.64 -19.17
N GLY A 181 -7.81 -9.02 -18.97
CA GLY A 181 -8.21 -9.96 -17.93
C GLY A 181 -7.71 -11.37 -18.21
N VAL A 182 -7.07 -12.02 -17.22
CA VAL A 182 -6.58 -13.41 -17.31
C VAL A 182 -7.66 -14.46 -17.03
N ASN A 183 -8.73 -14.08 -16.30
CA ASN A 183 -9.85 -14.96 -16.00
C ASN A 183 -11.18 -14.23 -16.29
N ARG A 184 -11.68 -14.41 -17.51
CA ARG A 184 -12.88 -13.73 -18.02
C ARG A 184 -14.17 -14.51 -17.77
N GLU A 185 -14.07 -15.73 -17.27
CA GLU A 185 -15.22 -16.57 -16.94
C GLU A 185 -15.72 -16.27 -15.52
N GLU A 186 -14.80 -16.00 -14.59
CA GLU A 186 -15.12 -15.55 -13.24
C GLU A 186 -15.81 -14.18 -13.25
N THR A 187 -16.77 -14.02 -12.32
CA THR A 187 -17.43 -12.74 -12.04
C THR A 187 -16.86 -12.19 -10.75
N PHE A 188 -16.58 -10.89 -10.71
CA PHE A 188 -15.96 -10.22 -9.57
C PHE A 188 -16.81 -9.05 -9.07
N VAL A 189 -16.59 -8.67 -7.82
CA VAL A 189 -17.08 -7.42 -7.23
C VAL A 189 -15.89 -6.59 -6.76
N ILE A 190 -15.92 -5.28 -6.96
CA ILE A 190 -14.82 -4.39 -6.55
C ILE A 190 -15.04 -3.88 -5.13
N HIS A 191 -14.01 -4.01 -4.29
CA HIS A 191 -13.90 -3.23 -3.07
C HIS A 191 -13.03 -2.00 -3.33
N ASP A 192 -13.68 -0.84 -3.37
CA ASP A 192 -13.00 0.45 -3.52
C ASP A 192 -12.13 0.77 -2.30
N SER A 193 -10.84 1.03 -2.54
CA SER A 193 -9.93 1.54 -1.50
C SER A 193 -10.40 2.91 -1.04
N CYS A 194 -10.51 3.14 0.28
CA CYS A 194 -10.92 4.42 0.82
C CYS A 194 -10.02 5.58 0.36
N LEU A 195 -8.71 5.39 0.37
CA LEU A 195 -7.73 6.41 -0.04
C LEU A 195 -7.78 6.70 -1.53
N TYR A 196 -7.68 5.68 -2.40
CA TYR A 196 -7.79 5.92 -3.84
C TYR A 196 -9.14 6.47 -4.25
N SER A 197 -10.22 5.97 -3.66
CA SER A 197 -11.58 6.33 -4.05
C SER A 197 -12.01 7.71 -3.55
N ARG A 198 -11.83 7.98 -2.25
CA ARG A 198 -12.41 9.17 -1.60
C ARG A 198 -11.46 10.35 -1.45
N PHE A 199 -10.16 10.09 -1.34
CA PHE A 199 -9.17 11.12 -1.01
C PHE A 199 -8.27 11.50 -2.18
N LEU A 200 -8.02 10.55 -3.10
CA LEU A 200 -7.08 10.73 -4.21
C LEU A 200 -7.77 10.83 -5.57
N ASN A 201 -9.10 10.72 -5.63
CA ASN A 201 -9.87 10.82 -6.87
C ASN A 201 -9.43 9.84 -7.99
N LEU A 202 -8.95 8.66 -7.60
CA LEU A 202 -8.49 7.60 -8.51
C LEU A 202 -9.52 6.49 -8.72
N ARG A 203 -10.74 6.62 -8.14
CA ARG A 203 -11.81 5.61 -8.23
C ARG A 203 -12.06 5.19 -9.68
N ASP A 204 -12.32 6.17 -10.53
CA ASP A 204 -12.72 5.91 -11.90
C ASP A 204 -11.54 5.45 -12.76
N VAL A 205 -10.30 5.84 -12.39
CA VAL A 205 -9.07 5.42 -13.08
C VAL A 205 -8.90 3.89 -13.01
N TYR A 206 -8.90 3.31 -11.81
CA TYR A 206 -8.73 1.85 -11.70
C TYR A 206 -9.97 1.07 -12.16
N ARG A 207 -11.17 1.63 -12.04
CA ARG A 207 -12.39 0.99 -12.54
C ARG A 207 -12.42 0.94 -14.06
N ASP A 208 -12.00 2.00 -14.74
CA ASP A 208 -11.87 2.04 -16.19
C ASP A 208 -10.87 0.99 -16.68
N LEU A 209 -9.69 0.87 -16.04
CA LEU A 209 -8.72 -0.18 -16.33
C LEU A 209 -9.30 -1.59 -16.17
N ILE A 210 -9.97 -1.83 -15.04
CA ILE A 210 -10.60 -3.11 -14.75
C ILE A 210 -11.69 -3.44 -15.80
N ASN A 211 -12.55 -2.49 -16.15
CA ASN A 211 -13.60 -2.68 -17.14
C ASN A 211 -13.02 -2.96 -18.54
N LYS A 212 -12.01 -2.19 -18.96
CA LYS A 212 -11.31 -2.38 -20.25
C LYS A 212 -10.57 -3.71 -20.34
N SER A 213 -10.20 -4.30 -19.20
CA SER A 213 -9.57 -5.63 -19.18
C SER A 213 -10.49 -6.74 -19.68
N GLY A 214 -11.81 -6.53 -19.66
CA GLY A 214 -12.80 -7.51 -20.09
C GLY A 214 -13.11 -8.59 -19.03
N ILE A 215 -12.69 -8.40 -17.77
CA ILE A 215 -13.22 -9.21 -16.66
C ILE A 215 -14.65 -8.79 -16.33
N LYS A 216 -15.47 -9.76 -15.88
CA LYS A 216 -16.87 -9.50 -15.55
C LYS A 216 -16.96 -8.90 -14.16
N ILE A 217 -17.48 -7.68 -14.05
CA ILE A 217 -17.73 -7.00 -12.78
C ILE A 217 -19.24 -6.93 -12.53
N VAL A 218 -19.65 -7.21 -11.29
CA VAL A 218 -21.00 -6.96 -10.77
C VAL A 218 -20.93 -5.84 -9.74
N GLU A 219 -21.85 -4.89 -9.86
CA GLU A 219 -21.95 -3.71 -9.01
C GLU A 219 -23.38 -3.57 -8.48
N ASP A 220 -23.52 -2.86 -7.37
CA ASP A 220 -24.82 -2.51 -6.78
C ASP A 220 -24.68 -1.15 -6.09
N GLU A 221 -25.57 -0.21 -6.37
CA GLU A 221 -25.46 1.17 -5.87
C GLU A 221 -25.46 1.27 -4.35
N LEU A 222 -26.10 0.33 -3.64
CA LEU A 222 -26.17 0.29 -2.18
C LEU A 222 -24.97 -0.41 -1.54
N ILE A 223 -24.17 -1.15 -2.31
CA ILE A 223 -23.01 -1.92 -1.80
C ILE A 223 -21.68 -1.33 -2.29
N THR A 224 -21.59 -0.95 -3.56
CA THR A 224 -20.38 -0.51 -4.26
C THR A 224 -20.45 0.93 -4.78
N GLY A 225 -21.56 1.64 -4.49
CA GLY A 225 -21.70 3.06 -4.76
C GLY A 225 -20.68 3.92 -4.01
N VAL A 226 -20.41 5.12 -4.55
CA VAL A 226 -19.42 6.06 -3.99
C VAL A 226 -19.76 6.44 -2.54
N ASP A 227 -21.03 6.74 -2.29
CA ASP A 227 -21.52 7.19 -0.97
C ASP A 227 -21.82 6.02 -0.01
N THR A 228 -21.94 4.80 -0.52
CA THR A 228 -22.43 3.62 0.22
C THR A 228 -21.32 2.60 0.53
N SER A 229 -20.26 2.57 -0.27
CA SER A 229 -19.06 1.77 0.00
C SER A 229 -18.41 2.21 1.31
N PHE A 230 -17.88 1.29 2.13
CA PHE A 230 -17.16 1.65 3.37
C PHE A 230 -15.88 0.84 3.58
N CYS A 231 -15.08 1.31 4.54
CA CYS A 231 -13.71 0.90 4.81
C CYS A 231 -13.54 -0.61 5.06
N CYS A 232 -12.36 -1.15 4.71
CA CYS A 232 -11.97 -2.52 5.02
C CYS A 232 -11.69 -2.78 6.51
N GLY A 233 -11.50 -1.73 7.32
CA GLY A 233 -11.19 -1.79 8.75
C GLY A 233 -9.70 -1.84 9.10
N SER A 234 -8.81 -2.02 8.13
CA SER A 234 -7.37 -2.27 8.37
C SER A 234 -6.66 -1.19 9.21
N PRO A 235 -6.84 0.12 8.97
CA PRO A 235 -6.18 1.16 9.77
C PRO A 235 -6.55 1.19 11.25
N ILE A 236 -7.69 0.59 11.64
CA ILE A 236 -8.14 0.51 13.04
C ILE A 236 -7.45 -0.65 13.77
N LYS A 237 -6.91 -1.63 13.05
CA LYS A 237 -6.30 -2.85 13.63
C LYS A 237 -5.25 -2.56 14.72
N PRO A 238 -4.35 -1.56 14.58
CA PRO A 238 -3.39 -1.18 15.64
C PRO A 238 -4.01 -0.75 16.96
N ILE A 239 -5.24 -0.23 16.93
CA ILE A 239 -5.92 0.34 18.09
C ILE A 239 -6.98 -0.63 18.64
N ASN A 240 -7.80 -1.21 17.76
CA ASN A 240 -8.88 -2.11 18.13
C ASN A 240 -9.01 -3.26 17.11
N PRO A 241 -8.28 -4.37 17.33
CA PRO A 241 -8.23 -5.47 16.38
C PRO A 241 -9.58 -6.18 16.19
N ASP A 242 -10.40 -6.27 17.25
CA ASP A 242 -11.72 -6.90 17.22
C ASP A 242 -12.71 -6.08 16.39
N LEU A 243 -12.68 -4.75 16.53
CA LEU A 243 -13.51 -3.87 15.72
C LEU A 243 -13.11 -3.93 14.23
N SER A 244 -11.80 -3.93 13.94
CA SER A 244 -11.30 -4.10 12.57
C SER A 244 -11.82 -5.40 11.94
N ASP A 245 -11.81 -6.51 12.69
CA ASP A 245 -12.29 -7.81 12.19
C ASP A 245 -13.80 -7.84 11.98
N LYS A 246 -14.58 -7.20 12.87
CA LYS A 246 -16.02 -7.03 12.67
C LYS A 246 -16.34 -6.23 11.40
N ILE A 247 -15.60 -5.15 11.15
CA ILE A 247 -15.76 -4.33 9.94
C ILE A 247 -15.40 -5.14 8.70
N ALA A 248 -14.27 -5.84 8.70
CA ALA A 248 -13.81 -6.66 7.58
C ALA A 248 -14.83 -7.77 7.24
N LYS A 249 -15.29 -8.51 8.25
CA LYS A 249 -16.30 -9.56 8.09
C LYS A 249 -17.61 -9.01 7.51
N ALA A 250 -18.13 -7.93 8.09
CA ALA A 250 -19.34 -7.29 7.58
C ALA A 250 -19.18 -6.81 6.13
N ARG A 251 -18.01 -6.27 5.76
CA ARG A 251 -17.74 -5.83 4.39
C ARG A 251 -17.67 -6.99 3.41
N VAL A 252 -17.01 -8.08 3.77
CA VAL A 252 -16.96 -9.29 2.94
C VAL A 252 -18.35 -9.90 2.78
N GLU A 253 -19.15 -9.98 3.85
CA GLU A 253 -20.52 -10.49 3.79
C GLU A 253 -21.40 -9.69 2.83
N GLN A 254 -21.25 -8.35 2.78
CA GLN A 254 -21.96 -7.52 1.82
C GLN A 254 -21.52 -7.75 0.38
N LEU A 255 -20.21 -7.71 0.12
CA LEU A 255 -19.65 -7.91 -1.23
C LEU A 255 -19.98 -9.31 -1.77
N SER A 256 -19.98 -10.31 -0.88
CA SER A 256 -20.29 -11.71 -1.22
C SER A 256 -21.75 -11.94 -1.63
N LYS A 257 -22.65 -10.96 -1.41
CA LYS A 257 -24.01 -10.98 -1.98
C LYS A 257 -24.00 -10.80 -3.49
N LEU A 258 -22.98 -10.14 -4.03
CA LEU A 258 -22.82 -9.87 -5.47
C LEU A 258 -21.92 -10.89 -6.15
N SER A 259 -20.75 -11.15 -5.57
CA SER A 259 -19.83 -12.19 -6.05
C SER A 259 -18.97 -12.75 -4.93
N LYS A 260 -18.66 -14.05 -5.01
CA LYS A 260 -17.67 -14.69 -4.14
C LYS A 260 -16.26 -14.17 -4.35
N ASN A 261 -15.94 -13.64 -5.54
CA ASN A 261 -14.60 -13.16 -5.88
C ASN A 261 -14.55 -11.64 -5.74
N ILE A 262 -13.73 -11.17 -4.80
CA ILE A 262 -13.59 -9.75 -4.48
C ILE A 262 -12.27 -9.23 -5.04
N ILE A 263 -12.30 -8.14 -5.80
CA ILE A 263 -11.10 -7.44 -6.27
C ILE A 263 -10.79 -6.26 -5.34
N VAL A 264 -9.52 -6.11 -4.98
CA VAL A 264 -8.99 -4.94 -4.28
C VAL A 264 -7.85 -4.30 -5.05
N VAL A 265 -7.64 -3.01 -4.82
CA VAL A 265 -6.52 -2.21 -5.37
C VAL A 265 -5.56 -1.72 -4.28
N CYS A 266 -5.62 -2.35 -3.09
CA CYS A 266 -4.85 -1.96 -1.92
C CYS A 266 -4.35 -3.20 -1.15
N PRO A 267 -3.05 -3.29 -0.83
CA PRO A 267 -2.49 -4.43 -0.11
C PRO A 267 -3.03 -4.56 1.32
N MET A 268 -3.33 -3.44 2.00
CA MET A 268 -3.95 -3.46 3.33
C MET A 268 -5.39 -3.95 3.29
N CYS A 269 -6.15 -3.59 2.24
CA CYS A 269 -7.49 -4.15 2.02
C CYS A 269 -7.43 -5.65 1.76
N TYR A 270 -6.47 -6.11 0.94
CA TYR A 270 -6.23 -7.54 0.73
C TYR A 270 -5.99 -8.25 2.06
N ALA A 271 -4.97 -7.81 2.82
CA ALA A 271 -4.54 -8.48 4.04
C ALA A 271 -5.64 -8.57 5.11
N ASN A 272 -6.56 -7.59 5.16
CA ASN A 272 -7.65 -7.60 6.12
C ASN A 272 -8.87 -8.40 5.66
N LEU A 273 -9.26 -8.27 4.39
CA LEU A 273 -10.48 -8.90 3.86
C LEU A 273 -10.26 -10.38 3.47
N SER A 274 -9.06 -10.77 3.05
CA SER A 274 -8.76 -12.14 2.59
C SER A 274 -8.91 -13.21 3.68
N LYS A 275 -9.01 -12.79 4.95
CA LYS A 275 -9.30 -13.65 6.10
C LYS A 275 -10.73 -14.18 6.12
N TYR A 276 -11.65 -13.49 5.44
CA TYR A 276 -13.09 -13.76 5.53
C TYR A 276 -13.72 -14.12 4.19
N GLY A 277 -13.01 -13.96 3.07
CA GLY A 277 -13.54 -14.23 1.73
C GLY A 277 -12.45 -14.41 0.69
N ASN A 278 -12.87 -14.76 -0.54
CA ASN A 278 -11.94 -14.92 -1.66
C ASN A 278 -11.60 -13.55 -2.27
N VAL A 279 -10.48 -12.99 -1.84
CA VAL A 279 -10.00 -11.66 -2.25
C VAL A 279 -8.78 -11.81 -3.14
N LYS A 280 -8.74 -11.05 -4.24
CA LYS A 280 -7.59 -10.95 -5.15
C LYS A 280 -7.19 -9.50 -5.32
N ASP A 281 -5.89 -9.24 -5.41
CA ASP A 281 -5.42 -7.94 -5.91
C ASP A 281 -5.72 -7.86 -7.41
N TRP A 282 -6.13 -6.70 -7.90
CA TRP A 282 -6.50 -6.54 -9.31
C TRP A 282 -5.34 -6.91 -10.26
N ILE A 283 -4.08 -6.73 -9.84
CA ILE A 283 -2.90 -7.16 -10.61
C ILE A 283 -2.83 -8.67 -10.81
N GLU A 284 -3.45 -9.46 -9.93
CA GLU A 284 -3.50 -10.92 -10.09
C GLU A 284 -4.50 -11.35 -11.16
N VAL A 285 -5.43 -10.48 -11.56
CA VAL A 285 -6.52 -10.82 -12.50
C VAL A 285 -6.39 -10.16 -13.88
N VAL A 286 -5.33 -9.40 -14.13
CA VAL A 286 -5.05 -8.74 -15.43
C VAL A 286 -3.66 -9.11 -15.96
N GLU A 287 -3.30 -8.84 -17.21
CA GLU A 287 -1.95 -8.97 -17.79
C GLU A 287 -1.63 -7.87 -18.81
#